data_AF-A0A7X8UFL5-F1
#
_entry.id   AF-A0A7X8UFL5-F1
#
_cell.length_a   1.000
_cell.length_b   1.000
_cell.length_c   1.000
_cell.angle_alpha   90.00
_cell.angle_beta   90.00
_cell.angle_gamma   90.00
#
_symmetry.space_group_name_H-M   'P 1'
#
loop_
_entity.id
_entity.type
_entity.pdbx_description
1 polymer ?
#
loop_
_entity_poly.entity_id
_entity_poly.type
_entity_poly.pdbx_seq_one_letter_code
_entity_poly.pdbx_strand_id
1 'polypeptide(L)'
;MPSARECADRLREQAYKTLSPQLEALNDELEQVRRSLAAGIGQLEQKIEALRRVELPAMAPALDGMLEESIRARDLESEALAQFTHDLGRMETQEQILTLLLDAAARCSARVALFALRDGRLTGWSSRGFAEDAARTIGADSFSPDACPEFGDALAAATPVEASSLPEAPSLAPIQAECRGPWRLQALRVLDRPVALLVAGGGDGVSARPQALSILVNFTALRLENIALRLLREFREPAAPAPGDGLPETREEPKPQAGPTEPAPPPPQAEDAPGAEAAPGAAPEEPGHEFGDWAGSGFEASASSAQAEDSPAGEDERLHADAKRFARLLVSEIKLYNETHVTEGRQNQDLYLRLKRDIDRSREMYEKRVSPTVADRIDYFHDEIVRILGDNDPSTLGSDYPGPRIES
;
A
#
# COMPACT_ATOMS: atom_id res chain seq x y z
N MET A 1 94.41 42.49 -55.90
CA MET A 1 93.02 42.15 -55.55
C MET A 1 92.89 40.64 -55.70
N PRO A 2 92.49 39.88 -54.66
CA PRO A 2 92.31 38.44 -54.78
C PRO A 2 91.25 38.12 -55.85
N SER A 3 91.43 37.01 -56.57
CA SER A 3 90.49 36.62 -57.63
C SER A 3 89.12 36.30 -57.03
N ALA A 4 88.03 36.60 -57.75
CA ALA A 4 86.67 36.37 -57.24
C ALA A 4 86.44 34.90 -56.83
N ARG A 5 87.17 33.96 -57.44
CA ARG A 5 87.15 32.53 -57.11
C ARG A 5 87.79 32.24 -55.75
N GLU A 6 88.96 32.80 -55.44
CA GLU A 6 89.61 32.64 -54.14
C GLU A 6 88.81 33.22 -52.97
N CYS A 7 88.05 34.30 -53.22
CA CYS A 7 87.16 34.88 -52.22
C CYS A 7 85.93 33.98 -51.96
N ALA A 8 85.34 33.42 -53.03
CA ALA A 8 84.24 32.47 -52.92
C ALA A 8 84.64 31.17 -52.22
N ASP A 9 85.84 30.65 -52.48
CA ASP A 9 86.35 29.43 -51.85
C ASP A 9 86.66 29.64 -50.36
N ARG A 10 87.23 30.80 -49.98
CA ARG A 10 87.42 31.16 -48.56
C ARG A 10 86.10 31.31 -47.80
N LEU A 11 85.09 31.93 -48.42
CA LEU A 11 83.76 32.05 -47.82
C LEU A 11 83.09 30.68 -47.66
N ARG A 12 83.23 29.78 -48.64
CA ARG A 12 82.76 28.39 -48.52
C ARG A 12 83.47 27.64 -47.41
N GLU A 13 84.79 27.75 -47.32
CA GLU A 13 85.57 27.05 -46.30
C GLU A 13 85.25 27.57 -44.88
N GLN A 14 85.06 28.89 -44.73
CA GLN A 14 84.60 29.48 -43.47
C GLN A 14 83.17 29.07 -43.12
N ALA A 15 82.26 29.05 -44.09
CA ALA A 15 80.89 28.57 -43.90
C ALA A 15 80.88 27.09 -43.49
N TYR A 16 81.71 26.25 -44.12
CA TYR A 16 81.83 24.83 -43.77
C TYR A 16 82.41 24.63 -42.37
N LYS A 17 83.47 25.37 -42.01
CA LYS A 17 84.06 25.34 -40.65
C LYS A 17 83.09 25.79 -39.56
N THR A 18 82.14 26.66 -39.88
CA THR A 18 81.18 27.19 -38.90
C THR A 18 79.90 26.35 -38.83
N LEU A 19 79.38 25.89 -39.97
CA LEU A 19 78.11 25.16 -40.06
C LEU A 19 78.25 23.66 -39.78
N SER A 20 79.39 23.04 -40.11
CA SER A 20 79.62 21.60 -39.84
C SER A 20 79.46 21.25 -38.35
N PRO A 21 80.11 21.94 -37.39
CA PRO A 21 79.94 21.61 -35.97
C PRO A 21 78.54 21.92 -35.45
N GLN A 22 77.83 22.90 -36.04
CA GLN A 22 76.44 23.20 -35.69
C GLN A 22 75.48 22.12 -36.16
N LEU A 23 75.70 21.58 -37.36
CA LEU A 23 74.92 20.45 -37.89
C LEU A 23 75.19 19.15 -37.12
N GLU A 24 76.45 18.91 -36.74
CA GLU A 24 76.83 17.77 -35.87
C GLU A 24 76.17 17.90 -34.49
N ALA A 25 76.22 19.08 -33.86
CA ALA A 25 75.58 19.32 -32.57
C ALA A 25 74.05 19.13 -32.63
N LEU A 26 73.38 19.64 -33.68
CA LEU A 26 71.94 19.43 -33.88
C LEU A 26 71.59 17.95 -34.11
N ASN A 27 72.44 17.22 -34.83
CA ASN A 27 72.25 15.78 -35.04
C ASN A 27 72.42 15.00 -33.73
N ASP A 28 73.40 15.37 -32.89
CA ASP A 28 73.60 14.79 -31.58
C ASP A 28 72.44 15.09 -30.62
N GLU A 29 71.91 16.32 -30.63
CA GLU A 29 70.71 16.70 -29.89
C GLU A 29 69.48 15.89 -30.34
N LEU A 30 69.27 15.74 -31.66
CA LEU A 30 68.18 14.92 -32.20
C LEU A 30 68.31 13.44 -31.79
N GLU A 31 69.51 12.86 -31.84
CA GLU A 31 69.75 11.48 -31.41
C GLU A 31 69.61 11.32 -29.89
N GLN A 32 69.94 12.35 -29.10
CA GLN A 32 69.69 12.37 -27.67
C GLN A 32 68.19 12.41 -27.34
N VAL A 33 67.43 13.27 -28.02
CA VAL A 33 65.97 13.34 -27.89
C VAL A 33 65.32 12.02 -28.30
N ARG A 34 65.76 11.42 -29.40
CA ARG A 34 65.29 10.11 -29.87
C ARG A 34 65.54 9.00 -28.84
N ARG A 35 66.74 8.96 -28.26
CA ARG A 35 67.09 8.00 -27.19
C ARG A 35 66.23 8.22 -25.94
N SER A 36 66.02 9.47 -25.55
CA SER A 36 65.16 9.82 -24.40
C SER A 36 63.70 9.40 -24.63
N LEU A 37 63.16 9.67 -25.82
CA LEU A 37 61.79 9.27 -26.18
C LEU A 37 61.64 7.74 -26.23
N ALA A 38 62.59 7.03 -26.83
CA ALA A 38 62.59 5.57 -26.86
C ALA A 38 62.65 4.96 -25.45
N ALA A 39 63.49 5.52 -24.57
CA ALA A 39 63.55 5.12 -23.18
C ALA A 39 62.23 5.40 -22.43
N GLY A 40 61.61 6.57 -22.66
CA GLY A 40 60.32 6.93 -22.09
C GLY A 40 59.19 6.00 -22.54
N ILE A 41 59.14 5.64 -23.84
CA ILE A 41 58.19 4.67 -24.38
C ILE A 41 58.40 3.29 -23.73
N GLY A 42 59.65 2.82 -23.63
CA GLY A 42 59.94 1.54 -22.98
C GLY A 42 59.55 1.50 -21.49
N GLN A 43 59.71 2.62 -20.76
CA GLN A 43 59.24 2.74 -19.38
C GLN A 43 57.70 2.71 -19.28
N LEU A 44 57.00 3.35 -20.22
CA LEU A 44 55.54 3.32 -20.29
C LEU A 44 55.04 1.90 -20.60
N GLU A 45 55.65 1.21 -21.57
CA GLU A 45 55.31 -0.18 -21.90
C GLU A 45 55.52 -1.12 -20.70
N GLN A 46 56.63 -0.97 -19.99
CA GLN A 46 56.88 -1.74 -18.77
C GLN A 46 55.84 -1.47 -17.67
N LYS A 47 55.45 -0.21 -17.48
CA LYS A 47 54.38 0.15 -16.52
C LYS A 47 53.03 -0.41 -16.93
N ILE A 48 52.68 -0.34 -18.22
CA ILE A 48 51.43 -0.90 -18.75
C ILE A 48 51.42 -2.42 -18.56
N GLU A 49 52.53 -3.10 -18.84
CA GLU A 49 52.61 -4.55 -18.67
C GLU A 49 52.55 -4.96 -17.19
N ALA A 50 53.19 -4.19 -16.29
CA ALA A 50 53.09 -4.39 -14.85
C ALA A 50 51.65 -4.22 -14.35
N LEU A 51 50.96 -3.15 -14.78
CA LEU A 51 49.54 -2.94 -14.49
C LEU A 51 48.68 -4.11 -14.97
N ARG A 52 48.92 -4.58 -16.21
CA ARG A 52 48.14 -5.65 -16.83
C ARG A 52 48.36 -7.02 -16.19
N ARG A 53 49.59 -7.34 -15.77
CA ARG A 53 49.93 -8.66 -15.22
C ARG A 53 49.83 -8.77 -13.72
N VAL A 54 49.98 -7.67 -13.00
CA VAL A 54 50.10 -7.68 -11.54
C VAL A 54 48.91 -6.97 -10.91
N GLU A 55 48.72 -5.68 -11.20
CA GLU A 55 47.73 -4.87 -10.48
C GLU A 55 46.29 -5.25 -10.85
N LEU A 56 45.97 -5.37 -12.14
CA LEU A 56 44.63 -5.76 -12.60
C LEU A 56 44.20 -7.16 -12.09
N PRO A 57 45.03 -8.23 -12.24
CA PRO A 57 44.69 -9.53 -11.68
C PRO A 57 44.65 -9.56 -10.15
N ALA A 58 45.44 -8.72 -9.45
CA ALA A 58 45.37 -8.61 -8.00
C ALA A 58 44.08 -7.92 -7.52
N MET A 59 43.52 -7.00 -8.30
CA MET A 59 42.24 -6.34 -8.00
C MET A 59 41.02 -7.19 -8.37
N ALA A 60 41.11 -8.03 -9.40
CA ALA A 60 40.02 -8.89 -9.87
C ALA A 60 39.29 -9.67 -8.74
N PRO A 61 39.95 -10.42 -7.85
CA PRO A 61 39.25 -11.17 -6.80
C PRO A 61 38.54 -10.27 -5.78
N ALA A 62 39.02 -9.04 -5.57
CA ALA A 62 38.35 -8.08 -4.69
C ALA A 62 37.06 -7.56 -5.33
N LEU A 63 37.08 -7.24 -6.63
CA LEU A 63 35.88 -6.87 -7.38
C LEU A 63 34.88 -8.03 -7.47
N ASP A 64 35.35 -9.24 -7.76
CA ASP A 64 34.51 -10.44 -7.80
C ASP A 64 33.87 -10.71 -6.43
N GLY A 65 34.62 -10.57 -5.34
CA GLY A 65 34.09 -10.67 -3.98
C GLY A 65 33.00 -9.63 -3.67
N MET A 66 33.20 -8.37 -4.09
CA MET A 66 32.18 -7.32 -3.95
C MET A 66 30.92 -7.60 -4.80
N LEU A 67 31.11 -8.13 -6.01
CA LEU A 67 30.00 -8.51 -6.90
C LEU A 67 29.22 -9.69 -6.34
N GLU A 68 29.90 -10.75 -5.88
CA GLU A 68 29.27 -11.90 -5.23
C GLU A 68 28.48 -11.49 -3.98
N GLU A 69 29.02 -10.59 -3.16
CA GLU A 69 28.32 -10.09 -1.97
C GLU A 69 27.07 -9.29 -2.36
N SER A 70 27.16 -8.45 -3.39
CA SER A 70 26.00 -7.72 -3.91
C SER A 70 24.94 -8.65 -4.52
N ILE A 71 25.36 -9.73 -5.20
CA ILE A 71 24.43 -10.74 -5.74
C ILE A 71 23.73 -11.46 -4.60
N ARG A 72 24.48 -11.96 -3.60
CA ARG A 72 23.90 -12.61 -2.42
C ARG A 72 22.91 -11.72 -1.70
N ALA A 73 23.24 -10.44 -1.51
CA ALA A 73 22.35 -9.47 -0.88
C ALA A 73 21.04 -9.27 -1.67
N ARG A 74 21.11 -9.23 -3.02
CA ARG A 74 19.94 -9.14 -3.91
C ARG A 74 19.09 -10.41 -3.90
N ASP A 75 19.71 -11.57 -3.84
CA ASP A 75 19.01 -12.86 -3.76
C ASP A 75 18.23 -12.96 -2.45
N LEU A 76 18.87 -12.64 -1.32
CA LEU A 76 18.23 -12.57 -0.01
C LEU A 76 17.05 -11.58 0.03
N GLU A 77 17.19 -10.42 -0.60
CA GLU A 77 16.09 -9.44 -0.72
C GLU A 77 14.93 -9.99 -1.56
N SER A 78 15.24 -10.66 -2.67
CA SER A 78 14.25 -11.27 -3.56
C SER A 78 13.49 -12.41 -2.88
N GLU A 79 14.20 -13.25 -2.13
CA GLU A 79 13.61 -14.31 -1.30
C GLU A 79 12.67 -13.74 -0.23
N ALA A 80 13.09 -12.66 0.45
CA ALA A 80 12.26 -11.99 1.45
C ALA A 80 10.97 -11.40 0.87
N LEU A 81 11.03 -10.82 -0.34
CA LEU A 81 9.85 -10.33 -1.07
C LEU A 81 8.94 -11.47 -1.54
N ALA A 82 9.52 -12.57 -2.02
CA ALA A 82 8.76 -13.75 -2.41
C ALA A 82 8.02 -14.36 -1.22
N GLN A 83 8.70 -14.51 -0.09
CA GLN A 83 8.12 -15.00 1.15
C GLN A 83 6.99 -14.09 1.66
N PHE A 84 7.22 -12.78 1.66
CA PHE A 84 6.18 -11.81 2.02
C PHE A 84 4.93 -11.97 1.14
N THR A 85 5.09 -12.08 -0.18
CA THR A 85 3.97 -12.23 -1.12
C THR A 85 3.21 -13.54 -0.87
N HIS A 86 3.93 -14.62 -0.56
CA HIS A 86 3.33 -15.91 -0.19
C HIS A 86 2.48 -15.80 1.08
N ASP A 87 3.05 -15.23 2.14
CA ASP A 87 2.38 -15.07 3.44
C ASP A 87 1.16 -14.13 3.33
N LEU A 88 1.31 -13.04 2.58
CA LEU A 88 0.25 -12.05 2.35
C LEU A 88 -0.99 -12.69 1.70
N GLY A 89 -0.81 -13.67 0.80
CA GLY A 89 -1.91 -14.39 0.16
C GLY A 89 -2.75 -15.24 1.13
N ARG A 90 -2.22 -15.56 2.32
CA ARG A 90 -2.88 -16.36 3.34
C ARG A 90 -3.59 -15.52 4.40
N MET A 91 -3.31 -14.22 4.46
CA MET A 91 -3.92 -13.32 5.45
C MET A 91 -5.34 -12.95 5.02
N GLU A 92 -6.31 -13.11 5.92
CA GLU A 92 -7.73 -12.88 5.62
C GLU A 92 -8.26 -11.60 6.26
N THR A 93 -7.60 -11.10 7.30
CA THR A 93 -8.01 -9.91 8.03
C THR A 93 -7.09 -8.73 7.74
N GLN A 94 -7.64 -7.52 7.81
CA GLN A 94 -6.88 -6.28 7.64
C GLN A 94 -5.76 -6.17 8.68
N GLU A 95 -6.02 -6.50 9.94
CA GLU A 95 -5.02 -6.43 11.03
C GLU A 95 -3.80 -7.30 10.74
N GLN A 96 -4.01 -8.55 10.31
CA GLN A 96 -2.93 -9.46 9.92
C GLN A 96 -2.13 -8.91 8.74
N ILE A 97 -2.82 -8.37 7.72
CA ILE A 97 -2.19 -7.81 6.53
C ILE A 97 -1.32 -6.60 6.88
N LEU A 98 -1.83 -5.67 7.69
CA LEU A 98 -1.10 -4.47 8.10
C LEU A 98 0.06 -4.80 9.05
N THR A 99 -0.10 -5.81 9.90
CA THR A 99 0.97 -6.29 10.79
C THR A 99 2.12 -6.87 9.96
N LEU A 100 1.80 -7.75 9.01
CA LEU A 100 2.77 -8.33 8.09
C LEU A 100 3.48 -7.26 7.26
N LEU A 101 2.76 -6.23 6.79
CA LEU A 101 3.34 -5.08 6.10
C LEU A 101 4.35 -4.35 6.99
N LEU A 102 3.99 -4.01 8.23
CA LEU A 102 4.89 -3.30 9.14
C LEU A 102 6.14 -4.11 9.49
N ASP A 103 5.99 -5.41 9.76
CA ASP A 103 7.11 -6.29 10.07
C ASP A 103 8.06 -6.44 8.88
N ALA A 104 7.52 -6.51 7.66
CA ALA A 104 8.32 -6.53 6.45
C ALA A 104 8.99 -5.17 6.17
N ALA A 105 8.26 -4.07 6.37
CA ALA A 105 8.76 -2.71 6.19
C ALA A 105 9.92 -2.37 7.14
N ALA A 106 9.87 -2.88 8.38
CA ALA A 106 10.95 -2.73 9.37
C ALA A 106 12.28 -3.37 8.94
N ARG A 107 12.26 -4.30 7.97
CA ARG A 107 13.48 -4.86 7.36
C ARG A 107 14.05 -3.97 6.25
N CYS A 108 13.23 -3.08 5.69
CA CYS A 108 13.59 -2.16 4.60
C CYS A 108 13.99 -0.78 5.12
N SER A 109 13.55 -0.41 6.32
CA SER A 109 13.81 0.88 6.95
C SER A 109 13.90 0.71 8.46
N ALA A 110 14.87 1.41 9.08
CA ALA A 110 15.13 1.26 10.52
C ALA A 110 13.91 1.62 11.38
N ARG A 111 13.13 2.60 10.94
CA ARG A 111 11.96 3.12 11.66
C ARG A 111 10.78 3.24 10.72
N VAL A 112 9.66 2.65 11.09
CA VAL A 112 8.44 2.66 10.29
C VAL A 112 7.23 2.84 11.18
N ALA A 113 6.33 3.74 10.82
CA ALA A 113 5.05 3.95 11.47
C ALA A 113 3.93 3.92 10.43
N LEU A 114 2.81 3.29 10.77
CA LEU A 114 1.61 3.28 9.93
C LEU A 114 0.51 4.08 10.63
N PHE A 115 -0.10 4.98 9.88
CA PHE A 115 -1.23 5.78 10.31
C PHE A 115 -2.47 5.42 9.48
N ALA A 116 -3.57 5.04 10.11
CA ALA A 116 -4.84 4.80 9.44
C ALA A 116 -5.56 6.13 9.20
N LEU A 117 -6.08 6.33 7.98
CA LEU A 117 -6.89 7.49 7.65
C LEU A 117 -8.36 7.19 8.00
N ARG A 118 -8.92 7.92 8.98
CA ARG A 118 -10.30 7.80 9.46
C ARG A 118 -10.91 9.18 9.59
N ASP A 119 -12.08 9.41 9.00
CA ASP A 119 -12.78 10.71 9.03
C ASP A 119 -11.89 11.89 8.59
N GLY A 120 -11.03 11.66 7.59
CA GLY A 120 -10.07 12.67 7.10
C GLY A 120 -8.90 12.96 8.05
N ARG A 121 -8.75 12.20 9.14
CA ARG A 121 -7.64 12.32 10.10
C ARG A 121 -6.74 11.10 10.07
N LEU A 122 -5.44 11.31 10.27
CA LEU A 122 -4.48 10.23 10.44
C LEU A 122 -4.44 9.85 11.92
N THR A 123 -4.66 8.56 12.20
CA THR A 123 -4.64 7.96 13.54
C THR A 123 -3.50 6.95 13.58
N GLY A 124 -2.67 6.98 14.61
CA GLY A 124 -1.58 6.02 14.72
C GLY A 124 -2.09 4.59 14.87
N TRP A 125 -1.69 3.70 13.96
CA TRP A 125 -2.09 2.30 14.03
C TRP A 125 -1.06 1.46 14.77
N SER A 126 0.18 1.44 14.28
CA SER A 126 1.30 0.73 14.92
C SER A 126 2.64 1.20 14.34
N SER A 127 3.74 0.85 15.00
CA SER A 127 5.09 1.25 14.59
C SER A 127 6.14 0.17 14.89
N ARG A 128 7.31 0.29 14.25
CA ARG A 128 8.49 -0.59 14.40
C ARG A 128 9.76 0.26 14.43
N GLY A 129 10.73 -0.18 15.23
CA GLY A 129 12.02 0.52 15.37
C GLY A 129 12.00 1.69 16.37
N PHE A 130 10.99 1.77 17.23
CA PHE A 130 10.85 2.79 18.26
C PHE A 130 10.89 2.18 19.66
N ALA A 131 11.33 2.96 20.65
CA ALA A 131 11.19 2.59 22.05
C ALA A 131 9.70 2.49 22.46
N GLU A 132 9.39 1.75 23.53
CA GLU A 132 8.00 1.45 23.93
C GLU A 132 7.17 2.73 24.21
N ASP A 133 7.77 3.73 24.87
CA ASP A 133 7.11 5.02 25.15
C ASP A 133 6.80 5.79 23.86
N ALA A 134 7.73 5.78 22.91
CA ALA A 134 7.56 6.39 21.60
C ALA A 134 6.47 5.67 20.80
N ALA A 135 6.47 4.34 20.79
CA ALA A 135 5.46 3.53 20.12
C ALA A 135 4.05 3.77 20.69
N ARG A 136 3.91 3.89 22.01
CA ARG A 136 2.64 4.26 22.67
C ARG A 136 2.16 5.65 22.24
N THR A 137 3.06 6.62 22.18
CA THR A 137 2.74 7.99 21.75
C THR A 137 2.27 8.02 20.30
N ILE A 138 2.92 7.27 19.42
CA ILE A 138 2.53 7.15 18.01
C ILE A 138 1.09 6.62 17.89
N GLY A 139 0.75 5.56 18.64
CA GLY A 139 -0.57 4.92 18.55
C GLY A 139 -1.74 5.65 19.24
N ALA A 140 -1.45 6.58 20.16
CA ALA A 140 -2.50 7.23 20.96
C ALA A 140 -3.07 8.51 20.35
N ASP A 141 -2.37 9.10 19.38
CA ASP A 141 -2.66 10.45 18.88
C ASP A 141 -3.23 10.44 17.44
N SER A 142 -3.93 11.53 17.10
CA SER A 142 -4.56 11.72 15.79
C SER A 142 -4.43 13.17 15.31
N PHE A 143 -3.94 13.35 14.09
CA PHE A 143 -3.70 14.67 13.50
C PHE A 143 -4.34 14.81 12.12
N SER A 144 -4.57 16.06 11.71
CA SER A 144 -5.03 16.35 10.35
C SER A 144 -3.86 16.28 9.37
N PRO A 145 -4.00 15.59 8.22
CA PRO A 145 -2.98 15.58 7.17
C PRO A 145 -2.76 16.99 6.56
N ASP A 146 -3.74 17.89 6.64
CA ASP A 146 -3.67 19.26 6.12
C ASP A 146 -2.62 20.13 6.84
N ALA A 147 -2.11 19.67 7.98
CA ALA A 147 -1.05 20.35 8.72
C ALA A 147 0.27 20.40 7.94
N CYS A 148 0.46 19.58 6.90
CA CYS A 148 1.68 19.50 6.10
C CYS A 148 1.36 19.21 4.63
N PRO A 149 1.83 20.02 3.66
CA PRO A 149 1.56 19.79 2.24
C PRO A 149 2.11 18.45 1.76
N GLU A 150 3.26 18.01 2.28
CA GLU A 150 3.88 16.72 1.92
C GLU A 150 3.00 15.51 2.29
N PHE A 151 2.18 15.62 3.34
CA PHE A 151 1.24 14.56 3.72
C PHE A 151 0.03 14.55 2.80
N GLY A 152 -0.51 15.72 2.47
CA GLY A 152 -1.56 15.86 1.46
C GLY A 152 -1.12 15.33 0.10
N ASP A 153 0.07 15.71 -0.35
CA ASP A 153 0.69 15.23 -1.59
C ASP A 153 0.93 13.72 -1.56
N ALA A 154 1.44 13.17 -0.44
CA ALA A 154 1.64 11.74 -0.28
C ALA A 154 0.33 10.95 -0.28
N LEU A 155 -0.73 11.49 0.34
CA LEU A 155 -2.07 10.91 0.32
C LEU A 155 -2.68 10.97 -1.08
N ALA A 156 -2.45 12.04 -1.85
CA ALA A 156 -2.94 12.20 -3.22
C ALA A 156 -2.14 11.40 -4.26
N ALA A 157 -0.84 11.20 -4.04
CA ALA A 157 0.04 10.52 -4.97
C ALA A 157 -0.15 8.98 -4.96
N ALA A 158 0.06 8.36 -6.12
CA ALA A 158 0.19 6.90 -6.25
C ALA A 158 1.63 6.41 -5.99
N THR A 159 2.59 7.33 -5.95
CA THR A 159 4.01 7.05 -5.73
C THR A 159 4.45 7.62 -4.39
N PRO A 160 5.46 7.01 -3.75
CA PRO A 160 6.02 7.53 -2.52
C PRO A 160 6.59 8.95 -2.71
N VAL A 161 6.36 9.80 -1.70
CA VAL A 161 6.85 11.18 -1.61
C VAL A 161 7.95 11.23 -0.56
N GLU A 162 9.01 11.98 -0.82
CA GLU A 162 10.07 12.24 0.16
C GLU A 162 9.79 13.56 0.88
N ALA A 163 9.82 13.52 2.21
CA ALA A 163 9.59 14.69 3.05
C ALA A 163 10.86 15.05 3.83
N SER A 164 11.18 16.34 3.85
CA SER A 164 12.34 16.86 4.59
C SER A 164 12.00 17.13 6.06
N SER A 165 10.72 17.39 6.35
CA SER A 165 10.18 17.65 7.68
C SER A 165 8.85 16.94 7.86
N LEU A 166 8.47 16.71 9.11
CA LEU A 166 7.16 16.17 9.48
C LEU A 166 6.34 17.27 10.20
N PRO A 167 5.01 17.23 10.16
CA PRO A 167 4.19 18.20 10.90
C PRO A 167 4.44 18.13 12.41
N GLU A 168 4.19 19.25 13.09
CA GLU A 168 4.24 19.33 14.55
C GLU A 168 3.01 18.62 15.15
N ALA A 169 3.12 17.31 15.33
CA ALA A 169 2.13 16.47 15.99
C ALA A 169 2.79 15.62 17.09
N PRO A 170 2.13 15.42 18.26
CA PRO A 170 2.66 14.59 19.34
C PRO A 170 3.06 13.17 18.89
N SER A 171 2.26 12.54 18.04
CA SER A 171 2.57 11.24 17.41
C SER A 171 3.82 11.25 16.52
N LEU A 172 4.21 12.40 15.96
CA LEU A 172 5.37 12.55 15.08
C LEU A 172 6.60 13.08 15.82
N ALA A 173 6.46 13.59 17.04
CA ALA A 173 7.59 14.06 17.83
C ALA A 173 8.62 12.95 18.14
N PRO A 174 8.23 11.71 18.51
CA PRO A 174 9.20 10.62 18.69
C PRO A 174 9.91 10.27 17.38
N ILE A 175 9.16 10.35 16.28
CA ILE A 175 9.63 10.10 14.93
C ILE A 175 10.74 11.13 14.58
N GLN A 176 10.47 12.43 14.72
CA GLN A 176 11.44 13.51 14.52
C GLN A 176 12.64 13.49 15.47
N ALA A 177 12.44 13.08 16.73
CA ALA A 177 13.51 13.06 17.73
C ALA A 177 14.57 12.00 17.40
N GLU A 178 14.15 10.86 16.87
CA GLU A 178 15.02 9.72 16.62
C GLU A 178 15.58 9.63 15.19
N CYS A 179 15.02 10.38 14.24
CA CYS A 179 15.49 10.46 12.86
C CYS A 179 15.37 11.90 12.33
N ARG A 180 16.39 12.40 11.63
CA ARG A 180 16.40 13.77 11.08
C ARG A 180 16.01 13.85 9.61
N GLY A 181 15.53 12.75 9.03
CA GLY A 181 15.18 12.64 7.60
C GLY A 181 16.36 12.21 6.70
N PRO A 182 16.11 12.02 5.39
CA PRO A 182 14.83 12.20 4.71
C PRO A 182 13.79 11.13 5.10
N TRP A 183 12.53 11.54 5.14
CA TRP A 183 11.38 10.70 5.42
C TRP A 183 10.76 10.23 4.12
N ARG A 184 10.27 8.99 4.10
CA ARG A 184 9.50 8.47 2.97
C ARG A 184 8.06 8.28 3.39
N LEU A 185 7.16 8.92 2.67
CA LEU A 185 5.72 8.87 2.86
C LEU A 185 5.11 8.08 1.71
N GLN A 186 4.32 7.05 2.01
CA GLN A 186 3.60 6.32 0.96
C GLN A 186 2.19 5.98 1.43
N ALA A 187 1.20 6.45 0.68
CA ALA A 187 -0.18 6.10 0.93
C ALA A 187 -0.44 4.63 0.55
N LEU A 188 -1.15 3.94 1.42
CA LEU A 188 -1.79 2.68 1.11
C LEU A 188 -3.16 3.01 0.53
N ARG A 189 -3.34 2.75 -0.76
CA ARG A 189 -4.57 3.03 -1.50
C ARG A 189 -5.33 1.74 -1.77
N VAL A 190 -6.63 1.74 -1.53
CA VAL A 190 -7.54 0.63 -1.81
C VAL A 190 -8.65 1.17 -2.70
N LEU A 191 -8.80 0.62 -3.91
CA LEU A 191 -9.76 1.09 -4.92
C LEU A 191 -9.57 2.59 -5.22
N ASP A 192 -8.32 3.01 -5.35
CA ASP A 192 -7.88 4.40 -5.56
C ASP A 192 -8.27 5.39 -4.45
N ARG A 193 -8.65 4.88 -3.27
CA ARG A 193 -8.88 5.68 -2.06
C ARG A 193 -7.74 5.48 -1.06
N PRO A 194 -7.09 6.55 -0.57
CA PRO A 194 -6.09 6.41 0.48
C PRO A 194 -6.76 5.98 1.79
N VAL A 195 -6.30 4.87 2.39
CA VAL A 195 -6.84 4.33 3.65
C VAL A 195 -5.84 4.35 4.79
N ALA A 196 -4.55 4.44 4.46
CA ALA A 196 -3.49 4.59 5.45
C ALA A 196 -2.28 5.31 4.85
N LEU A 197 -1.42 5.84 5.70
CA LEU A 197 -0.15 6.45 5.34
C LEU A 197 0.98 5.73 6.07
N LEU A 198 1.93 5.20 5.30
CA LEU A 198 3.17 4.65 5.83
C LEU A 198 4.22 5.76 5.87
N VAL A 199 4.81 5.96 7.05
CA VAL A 199 5.92 6.88 7.29
C VAL A 199 7.15 6.06 7.64
N ALA A 200 8.17 6.13 6.80
CA ALA A 200 9.44 5.44 7.01
C ALA A 200 10.58 6.45 7.18
N GLY A 201 11.40 6.23 8.21
CA GLY A 201 12.59 7.02 8.51
C GLY A 201 13.85 6.16 8.40
N GLY A 202 14.92 6.79 7.93
CA GLY A 202 16.26 6.21 7.99
C GLY A 202 16.76 6.10 9.45
N GLY A 203 17.67 5.17 9.69
CA GLY A 203 18.40 5.09 10.95
C GLY A 203 19.86 4.75 10.68
N ASP A 204 20.71 5.01 11.65
CA ASP A 204 22.13 4.65 11.54
C ASP A 204 22.26 3.13 11.42
N GLY A 205 22.66 2.65 10.24
CA GLY A 205 23.04 1.24 10.01
C GLY A 205 22.12 0.39 9.12
N VAL A 206 20.86 0.77 8.89
CA VAL A 206 20.00 0.07 7.91
C VAL A 206 20.04 0.84 6.60
N SER A 207 20.66 0.25 5.57
CA SER A 207 20.57 0.80 4.21
C SER A 207 19.10 0.83 3.79
N ALA A 208 18.54 2.02 3.63
CA ALA A 208 17.17 2.18 3.20
C ALA A 208 16.98 1.49 1.84
N ARG A 209 15.97 0.62 1.75
CA ARG A 209 15.59 -0.08 0.51
C ARG A 209 14.25 0.47 0.01
N PRO A 210 14.26 1.65 -0.64
CA PRO A 210 13.03 2.37 -0.97
C PRO A 210 12.16 1.62 -1.99
N GLN A 211 12.76 0.87 -2.92
CA GLN A 211 12.02 0.10 -3.92
C GLN A 211 11.30 -1.09 -3.29
N ALA A 212 11.98 -1.84 -2.40
CA ALA A 212 11.36 -2.96 -1.69
C ALA A 212 10.17 -2.48 -0.86
N LEU A 213 10.31 -1.38 -0.13
CA LEU A 213 9.22 -0.80 0.66
C LEU A 213 8.00 -0.48 -0.22
N SER A 214 8.22 0.12 -1.39
CA SER A 214 7.12 0.43 -2.31
C SER A 214 6.47 -0.82 -2.91
N ILE A 215 7.24 -1.88 -3.17
CA ILE A 215 6.69 -3.19 -3.58
C ILE A 215 5.80 -3.75 -2.47
N LEU A 216 6.26 -3.75 -1.22
CA LEU A 216 5.48 -4.25 -0.08
C LEU A 216 4.13 -3.54 0.04
N VAL A 217 4.13 -2.20 0.04
CA VAL A 217 2.91 -1.39 0.13
C VAL A 217 1.95 -1.67 -1.03
N ASN A 218 2.46 -1.77 -2.26
CA ASN A 218 1.63 -2.01 -3.44
C ASN A 218 0.99 -3.41 -3.42
N PHE A 219 1.72 -4.45 -3.02
CA PHE A 219 1.14 -5.78 -2.88
C PHE A 219 0.12 -5.86 -1.74
N THR A 220 0.39 -5.17 -0.63
CA THR A 220 -0.59 -5.04 0.46
C THR A 220 -1.87 -4.35 -0.01
N ALA A 221 -1.76 -3.27 -0.78
CA ALA A 221 -2.91 -2.60 -1.39
C ALA A 221 -3.72 -3.56 -2.25
N LEU A 222 -3.07 -4.30 -3.16
CA LEU A 222 -3.72 -5.29 -4.02
C LEU A 222 -4.43 -6.40 -3.22
N ARG A 223 -3.85 -6.85 -2.10
CA ARG A 223 -4.51 -7.84 -1.23
C ARG A 223 -5.76 -7.28 -0.58
N LEU A 224 -5.68 -6.06 -0.04
CA LEU A 224 -6.83 -5.37 0.55
C LEU A 224 -7.92 -5.11 -0.48
N GLU A 225 -7.56 -4.70 -1.70
CA GLU A 225 -8.51 -4.55 -2.81
C GLU A 225 -9.19 -5.86 -3.17
N ASN A 226 -8.44 -6.97 -3.22
CA ASN A 226 -9.03 -8.27 -3.51
C ASN A 226 -10.05 -8.70 -2.45
N ILE A 227 -9.74 -8.47 -1.17
CA ILE A 227 -10.67 -8.74 -0.06
C ILE A 227 -11.89 -7.81 -0.14
N ALA A 228 -11.68 -6.51 -0.35
CA ALA A 228 -12.76 -5.54 -0.50
C ALA A 228 -13.68 -5.91 -1.68
N LEU A 229 -13.11 -6.29 -2.82
CA LEU A 229 -13.87 -6.73 -3.99
C LEU A 229 -14.61 -8.05 -3.76
N ARG A 230 -14.03 -8.98 -3.00
CA ARG A 230 -14.71 -10.23 -2.62
C ARG A 230 -15.93 -9.91 -1.76
N LEU A 231 -15.76 -9.08 -0.74
CA LEU A 231 -16.84 -8.60 0.11
C LEU A 231 -17.92 -7.92 -0.74
N LEU A 232 -17.56 -6.96 -1.60
CA LEU A 232 -18.50 -6.28 -2.49
C LEU A 232 -19.26 -7.22 -3.42
N ARG A 233 -18.65 -8.33 -3.88
CA ARG A 233 -19.34 -9.34 -4.70
C ARG A 233 -20.33 -10.16 -3.89
N GLU A 234 -19.93 -10.59 -2.70
CA GLU A 234 -20.83 -11.28 -1.75
C GLU A 234 -22.04 -10.40 -1.39
N PHE A 235 -21.87 -9.08 -1.35
CA PHE A 235 -22.96 -8.12 -1.13
C PHE A 235 -23.74 -7.74 -2.41
N ARG A 236 -23.21 -7.99 -3.61
CA ARG A 236 -23.79 -7.55 -4.89
C ARG A 236 -24.60 -8.62 -5.62
N GLU A 237 -24.49 -9.91 -5.31
CA GLU A 237 -25.37 -10.91 -5.93
C GLU A 237 -26.80 -10.83 -5.34
N PRO A 238 -27.81 -10.27 -6.03
CA PRO A 238 -29.16 -10.82 -5.88
C PRO A 238 -29.10 -12.23 -6.44
N ALA A 239 -29.59 -13.21 -5.67
CA ALA A 239 -29.84 -14.55 -6.16
C ALA A 239 -30.58 -14.45 -7.51
N ALA A 240 -29.89 -14.78 -8.60
CA ALA A 240 -30.57 -15.05 -9.85
C ALA A 240 -31.52 -16.23 -9.57
N PRO A 241 -32.81 -16.13 -9.92
CA PRO A 241 -33.72 -17.26 -9.74
C PRO A 241 -33.15 -18.43 -10.55
N ALA A 242 -33.02 -19.59 -9.89
CA ALA A 242 -32.61 -20.82 -10.54
C ALA A 242 -33.46 -21.07 -11.80
N PRO A 243 -32.87 -21.59 -12.90
CA PRO A 243 -33.64 -21.91 -14.10
C PRO A 243 -34.63 -23.03 -13.78
N GLY A 244 -35.89 -22.65 -13.56
CA GLY A 244 -37.00 -23.56 -13.49
C GLY A 244 -37.27 -24.15 -14.86
N ASP A 245 -37.34 -25.48 -14.91
CA ASP A 245 -37.72 -26.28 -16.06
C ASP A 245 -39.02 -25.80 -16.72
N GLY A 246 -39.00 -25.69 -18.06
CA GLY A 246 -40.11 -26.17 -18.89
C GLY A 246 -41.05 -25.14 -19.54
N LEU A 247 -40.88 -25.03 -20.87
CA LEU A 247 -41.90 -24.86 -21.94
C LEU A 247 -42.11 -23.45 -22.54
N PRO A 248 -42.42 -23.38 -23.85
CA PRO A 248 -41.52 -22.80 -24.83
C PRO A 248 -41.81 -21.36 -25.27
N GLU A 249 -40.75 -20.79 -25.85
CA GLU A 249 -40.63 -19.52 -26.56
C GLU A 249 -41.83 -19.19 -27.48
N THR A 250 -42.49 -18.06 -27.21
CA THR A 250 -43.15 -17.29 -28.28
C THR A 250 -42.22 -16.16 -28.68
N ARG A 251 -41.52 -16.41 -29.79
CA ARG A 251 -40.73 -15.45 -30.55
C ARG A 251 -41.65 -14.35 -31.09
N GLU A 252 -41.50 -13.13 -30.60
CA GLU A 252 -41.94 -11.93 -31.34
C GLU A 252 -40.71 -11.23 -31.95
N GLU A 253 -40.80 -11.06 -33.27
CA GLU A 253 -39.79 -10.46 -34.14
C GLU A 253 -39.62 -8.94 -33.90
N PRO A 254 -38.42 -8.39 -34.18
CA PRO A 254 -38.15 -6.97 -34.10
C PRO A 254 -38.68 -6.23 -35.34
N LYS A 255 -39.30 -5.06 -35.15
CA LYS A 255 -39.59 -4.10 -36.24
C LYS A 255 -38.68 -2.86 -36.16
N PRO A 256 -38.36 -2.25 -37.33
CA PRO A 256 -37.10 -1.55 -37.56
C PRO A 256 -37.18 -0.02 -37.41
N GLN A 257 -36.01 0.59 -37.26
CA GLN A 257 -35.76 2.04 -37.23
C GLN A 257 -36.08 2.76 -38.55
N ALA A 258 -36.55 4.01 -38.43
CA ALA A 258 -36.32 5.16 -39.31
C ALA A 258 -36.65 6.39 -38.44
N GLY A 259 -35.94 7.51 -38.35
CA GLY A 259 -34.84 8.15 -39.04
C GLY A 259 -34.84 9.62 -38.53
N PRO A 260 -33.79 10.43 -38.78
CA PRO A 260 -33.37 11.52 -37.89
C PRO A 260 -33.76 12.93 -38.37
N THR A 261 -33.93 13.89 -37.45
CA THR A 261 -33.85 15.33 -37.76
C THR A 261 -33.23 16.13 -36.61
N GLU A 262 -32.05 16.69 -36.89
CA GLU A 262 -31.29 17.69 -36.14
C GLU A 262 -31.65 19.12 -36.68
N PRO A 263 -31.03 20.24 -36.25
CA PRO A 263 -31.68 21.35 -35.54
C PRO A 263 -31.62 22.70 -36.31
N ALA A 264 -32.26 23.77 -35.78
CA ALA A 264 -31.97 25.17 -36.15
C ALA A 264 -32.68 26.21 -35.22
N PRO A 265 -32.20 27.47 -35.15
CA PRO A 265 -31.91 28.17 -33.87
C PRO A 265 -32.66 29.57 -33.73
N PRO A 266 -32.26 30.50 -32.80
CA PRO A 266 -33.10 31.54 -32.13
C PRO A 266 -33.08 32.93 -32.81
N PRO A 267 -33.73 34.02 -32.27
CA PRO A 267 -33.17 34.94 -31.23
C PRO A 267 -34.29 35.71 -30.41
N PRO A 268 -34.07 36.88 -29.76
CA PRO A 268 -33.11 37.32 -28.72
C PRO A 268 -33.77 37.89 -27.42
N GLN A 269 -32.91 38.24 -26.45
CA GLN A 269 -33.09 38.91 -25.13
C GLN A 269 -33.63 40.38 -25.27
N ALA A 270 -34.01 41.20 -24.28
CA ALA A 270 -33.65 41.37 -22.86
C ALA A 270 -34.64 42.31 -22.10
N GLU A 271 -34.30 42.65 -20.83
CA GLU A 271 -34.77 43.77 -19.95
C GLU A 271 -35.98 43.46 -19.04
N ASP A 272 -36.04 43.78 -17.74
CA ASP A 272 -35.17 44.50 -16.78
C ASP A 272 -35.60 44.09 -15.34
N ALA A 273 -34.87 44.55 -14.31
CA ALA A 273 -34.86 44.14 -12.89
C ALA A 273 -36.07 44.63 -12.01
N PRO A 274 -35.92 44.86 -10.67
CA PRO A 274 -35.87 43.93 -9.52
C PRO A 274 -36.96 44.21 -8.45
N GLY A 275 -37.08 43.37 -7.41
CA GLY A 275 -37.85 43.74 -6.20
C GLY A 275 -37.98 42.62 -5.16
N ALA A 276 -37.37 42.84 -4.00
CA ALA A 276 -37.34 41.95 -2.83
C ALA A 276 -38.58 42.11 -1.92
N GLU A 277 -39.02 41.03 -1.25
CA GLU A 277 -39.50 41.10 0.14
C GLU A 277 -39.65 39.71 0.83
N ALA A 278 -38.93 39.58 1.96
CA ALA A 278 -39.24 38.92 3.24
C ALA A 278 -39.92 37.51 3.33
N ALA A 279 -39.09 36.52 3.72
CA ALA A 279 -39.18 35.46 4.78
C ALA A 279 -40.47 35.23 5.62
N PRO A 280 -40.57 34.16 6.48
CA PRO A 280 -39.95 32.81 6.52
C PRO A 280 -40.97 31.66 6.81
N GLY A 281 -40.55 30.39 6.69
CA GLY A 281 -41.31 29.23 7.18
C GLY A 281 -40.46 27.97 7.29
N ALA A 282 -40.31 27.44 8.49
CA ALA A 282 -39.41 26.37 8.88
C ALA A 282 -39.90 24.95 8.53
N ALA A 283 -38.95 24.07 8.18
CA ALA A 283 -39.01 22.62 8.41
C ALA A 283 -37.57 22.06 8.50
N PRO A 284 -37.24 21.16 9.43
CA PRO A 284 -35.90 20.55 9.53
C PRO A 284 -35.76 19.39 8.54
N GLU A 285 -34.70 19.41 7.72
CA GLU A 285 -34.25 18.26 6.92
C GLU A 285 -33.31 17.38 7.76
N GLU A 286 -33.64 16.09 7.84
CA GLU A 286 -32.76 15.04 8.36
C GLU A 286 -31.62 14.76 7.36
N PRO A 287 -30.35 14.68 7.80
CA PRO A 287 -29.28 14.20 6.92
C PRO A 287 -29.31 12.67 6.85
N GLY A 288 -29.47 12.17 5.63
CA GLY A 288 -29.27 10.76 5.30
C GLY A 288 -27.82 10.36 5.54
N HIS A 289 -27.62 9.46 6.51
CA HIS A 289 -26.34 8.80 6.73
C HIS A 289 -26.10 7.73 5.64
N GLU A 290 -25.22 8.05 4.69
CA GLU A 290 -24.53 7.07 3.86
C GLU A 290 -23.61 6.22 4.76
N PHE A 291 -23.78 4.90 4.68
CA PHE A 291 -23.04 3.91 5.45
C PHE A 291 -21.56 3.92 5.07
N GLY A 292 -20.75 4.47 5.97
CA GLY A 292 -19.30 4.55 5.89
C GLY A 292 -18.61 3.79 7.02
N ASP A 293 -17.79 2.85 6.57
CA ASP A 293 -16.49 2.44 7.10
C ASP A 293 -16.36 1.43 8.24
N TRP A 294 -15.59 0.40 7.86
CA TRP A 294 -15.30 -0.86 8.52
C TRP A 294 -13.91 -0.76 9.13
N ALA A 295 -13.79 -0.78 10.46
CA ALA A 295 -12.53 -1.04 11.12
C ALA A 295 -12.76 -1.50 12.57
N GLY A 296 -12.67 -2.82 12.83
CA GLY A 296 -12.77 -3.33 14.18
C GLY A 296 -12.27 -4.76 14.36
N SER A 297 -11.10 -4.86 14.98
CA SER A 297 -10.78 -5.77 16.09
C SER A 297 -10.89 -7.29 15.87
N GLY A 298 -9.71 -7.93 15.85
CA GLY A 298 -9.54 -9.36 15.95
C GLY A 298 -10.07 -9.99 17.25
N PHE A 299 -10.53 -11.23 17.11
CA PHE A 299 -10.69 -12.19 18.18
C PHE A 299 -9.79 -13.38 17.89
N GLU A 300 -8.73 -13.56 18.68
CA GLU A 300 -8.04 -14.84 18.80
C GLU A 300 -8.94 -15.87 19.47
N ALA A 301 -9.02 -17.07 18.91
CA ALA A 301 -9.07 -18.31 19.68
C ALA A 301 -8.64 -19.49 18.80
N SER A 302 -7.54 -20.11 19.22
CA SER A 302 -6.97 -21.35 18.74
C SER A 302 -7.97 -22.52 18.88
N ALA A 303 -8.07 -23.36 17.84
CA ALA A 303 -8.35 -24.78 18.00
C ALA A 303 -7.85 -25.57 16.77
N SER A 304 -6.82 -26.36 17.03
CA SER A 304 -6.29 -27.44 16.19
C SER A 304 -7.25 -28.64 16.19
N SER A 305 -7.58 -29.14 15.00
CA SER A 305 -7.77 -30.57 14.65
C SER A 305 -8.39 -30.62 13.24
N ALA A 306 -7.63 -30.97 12.21
CA ALA A 306 -7.40 -32.34 11.73
C ALA A 306 -8.64 -32.98 11.07
N GLN A 307 -8.50 -33.18 9.76
CA GLN A 307 -9.13 -34.17 8.87
C GLN A 307 -10.19 -35.11 9.48
N ALA A 308 -11.41 -35.05 8.94
CA ALA A 308 -12.40 -36.14 8.85
C ALA A 308 -13.37 -35.78 7.70
N GLU A 309 -13.21 -36.39 6.53
CA GLU A 309 -13.99 -37.55 6.03
C GLU A 309 -15.43 -37.21 5.59
N ASP A 310 -15.67 -37.51 4.33
CA ASP A 310 -16.87 -37.30 3.52
C ASP A 310 -18.00 -38.26 3.97
N SER A 311 -18.68 -37.88 5.05
CA SER A 311 -19.90 -38.53 5.56
C SER A 311 -21.00 -37.47 5.67
N PRO A 312 -22.29 -37.83 5.47
CA PRO A 312 -23.39 -36.86 5.57
C PRO A 312 -23.49 -36.21 6.97
N ALA A 313 -23.01 -36.88 8.01
CA ALA A 313 -22.88 -36.31 9.35
C ALA A 313 -21.78 -35.23 9.46
N GLY A 314 -20.73 -35.32 8.64
CA GLY A 314 -19.68 -34.30 8.56
C GLY A 314 -20.11 -33.08 7.76
N GLU A 315 -20.97 -33.24 6.75
CA GLU A 315 -21.57 -32.12 6.01
C GLU A 315 -22.55 -31.35 6.90
N ASP A 316 -23.43 -32.04 7.63
CA ASP A 316 -24.36 -31.42 8.59
C ASP A 316 -23.61 -30.63 9.68
N GLU A 317 -22.53 -31.19 10.25
CA GLU A 317 -21.72 -30.50 11.26
C GLU A 317 -21.05 -29.23 10.70
N ARG A 318 -20.60 -29.27 9.45
CA ARG A 318 -20.02 -28.10 8.77
C ARG A 318 -21.07 -27.02 8.52
N LEU A 319 -22.29 -27.40 8.10
CA LEU A 319 -23.39 -26.46 7.94
C LEU A 319 -23.79 -25.80 9.26
N HIS A 320 -23.80 -26.54 10.37
CA HIS A 320 -24.01 -25.99 11.71
C HIS A 320 -22.88 -25.02 12.12
N ALA A 321 -21.61 -25.39 11.88
CA ALA A 321 -20.47 -24.53 12.18
C ALA A 321 -20.47 -23.22 11.36
N ASP A 322 -20.82 -23.31 10.07
CA ASP A 322 -20.90 -22.16 9.18
C ASP A 322 -22.09 -21.26 9.53
N ALA A 323 -23.25 -21.82 9.85
CA ALA A 323 -24.42 -21.06 10.33
C ALA A 323 -24.09 -20.30 11.62
N LYS A 324 -23.43 -20.95 12.58
CA LYS A 324 -23.01 -20.31 13.84
C LYS A 324 -21.99 -19.20 13.62
N ARG A 325 -21.01 -19.40 12.74
CA ARG A 325 -20.04 -18.36 12.37
C ARG A 325 -20.72 -17.16 11.72
N PHE A 326 -21.68 -17.41 10.83
CA PHE A 326 -22.41 -16.36 10.15
C PHE A 326 -23.34 -15.57 11.08
N ALA A 327 -24.07 -16.25 11.98
CA ALA A 327 -24.83 -15.61 13.04
C ALA A 327 -23.93 -14.71 13.91
N ARG A 328 -22.78 -15.22 14.35
CA ARG A 328 -21.82 -14.45 15.16
C ARG A 328 -21.32 -13.22 14.42
N LEU A 329 -21.02 -13.33 13.13
CA LEU A 329 -20.57 -12.22 12.30
C LEU A 329 -21.63 -11.11 12.26
N LEU A 330 -22.85 -11.43 11.84
CA LEU A 330 -23.94 -10.46 11.70
C LEU A 330 -24.25 -9.74 13.02
N VAL A 331 -24.32 -10.48 14.12
CA VAL A 331 -24.62 -9.89 15.43
C VAL A 331 -23.45 -9.04 15.97
N SER A 332 -22.20 -9.44 15.67
CA SER A 332 -21.01 -8.65 16.02
C SER A 332 -20.97 -7.33 15.25
N GLU A 333 -21.43 -7.31 13.99
CA GLU A 333 -21.55 -6.08 13.20
C GLU A 333 -22.60 -5.13 13.78
N ILE A 334 -23.79 -5.65 14.15
CA ILE A 334 -24.83 -4.82 14.82
C ILE A 334 -24.24 -4.14 16.07
N LYS A 335 -23.49 -4.90 16.89
CA LYS A 335 -22.85 -4.37 18.09
C LYS A 335 -21.82 -3.29 17.76
N LEU A 336 -21.00 -3.53 16.74
CA LEU A 336 -19.91 -2.63 16.35
C LEU A 336 -20.44 -1.26 15.92
N TYR A 337 -21.49 -1.23 15.10
CA TYR A 337 -22.03 0.03 14.58
C TYR A 337 -22.98 0.75 15.53
N ASN A 338 -23.51 0.04 16.55
CA ASN A 338 -24.53 0.58 17.43
C ASN A 338 -24.18 0.46 18.93
N GLU A 339 -22.91 0.58 19.31
CA GLU A 339 -22.44 0.33 20.69
C GLU A 339 -23.16 1.19 21.75
N THR A 340 -23.41 2.46 21.44
CA THR A 340 -24.16 3.36 22.32
C THR A 340 -25.59 2.86 22.54
N HIS A 341 -26.30 2.52 21.46
CA HIS A 341 -27.66 1.99 21.53
C HIS A 341 -27.72 0.62 22.19
N VAL A 342 -26.68 -0.21 22.07
CA VAL A 342 -26.56 -1.48 22.79
C VAL A 342 -26.40 -1.23 24.29
N THR A 343 -25.54 -0.30 24.68
CA THR A 343 -25.29 0.01 26.09
C THR A 343 -26.53 0.59 26.76
N GLU A 344 -27.19 1.57 26.11
CA GLU A 344 -28.45 2.13 26.59
C GLU A 344 -29.58 1.09 26.57
N GLY A 345 -29.63 0.24 25.55
CA GLY A 345 -30.63 -0.81 25.41
C GLY A 345 -30.51 -1.88 26.50
N ARG A 346 -29.29 -2.22 26.91
CA ARG A 346 -29.04 -3.12 28.05
C ARG A 346 -29.50 -2.50 29.37
N GLN A 347 -29.23 -1.21 29.58
CA GLN A 347 -29.62 -0.50 30.80
C GLN A 347 -31.15 -0.37 30.93
N ASN A 348 -31.83 -0.09 29.82
CA ASN A 348 -33.28 0.13 29.79
C ASN A 348 -34.08 -1.14 29.43
N GLN A 349 -33.40 -2.25 29.13
CA GLN A 349 -33.99 -3.53 28.72
C GLN A 349 -34.89 -3.42 27.48
N ASP A 350 -34.50 -2.59 26.51
CA ASP A 350 -35.26 -2.29 25.28
C ASP A 350 -34.41 -2.42 24.00
N LEU A 351 -33.37 -3.28 24.02
CA LEU A 351 -32.43 -3.47 22.91
C LEU A 351 -33.12 -3.70 21.55
N TYR A 352 -34.13 -4.58 21.51
CA TYR A 352 -34.81 -4.88 20.24
C TYR A 352 -35.57 -3.69 19.69
N LEU A 353 -36.17 -2.85 20.54
CA LEU A 353 -36.88 -1.65 20.07
C LEU A 353 -35.91 -0.64 19.45
N ARG A 354 -34.74 -0.43 20.07
CA ARG A 354 -33.72 0.51 19.59
C ARG A 354 -33.06 0.03 18.30
N LEU A 355 -32.79 -1.28 18.20
CA LEU A 355 -32.04 -1.88 17.09
C LEU A 355 -32.91 -2.69 16.14
N LYS A 356 -34.23 -2.49 16.18
CA LYS A 356 -35.22 -3.30 15.44
C LYS A 356 -34.85 -3.44 13.97
N ARG A 357 -34.54 -2.32 13.32
CA ARG A 357 -34.23 -2.28 11.89
C ARG A 357 -32.99 -3.11 11.54
N ASP A 358 -31.95 -3.04 12.36
CA ASP A 358 -30.67 -3.70 12.10
C ASP A 358 -30.74 -5.19 12.47
N ILE A 359 -31.46 -5.53 13.55
CA ILE A 359 -31.73 -6.91 13.96
C ILE A 359 -32.61 -7.62 12.93
N ASP A 360 -33.71 -7.01 12.48
CA ASP A 360 -34.63 -7.61 11.50
C ASP A 360 -33.94 -7.81 10.15
N ARG A 361 -33.17 -6.82 9.69
CA ARG A 361 -32.38 -6.92 8.46
C ARG A 361 -31.34 -8.03 8.54
N SER A 362 -30.59 -8.10 9.64
CA SER A 362 -29.56 -9.12 9.83
C SER A 362 -30.17 -10.51 9.96
N ARG A 363 -31.35 -10.62 10.58
CA ARG A 363 -32.12 -11.86 10.63
C ARG A 363 -32.55 -12.33 9.24
N GLU A 364 -33.03 -11.42 8.40
CA GLU A 364 -33.38 -11.75 7.02
C GLU A 364 -32.16 -12.23 6.22
N MET A 365 -30.99 -11.63 6.43
CA MET A 365 -29.73 -12.09 5.81
C MET A 365 -29.32 -13.49 6.30
N TYR A 366 -29.48 -13.75 7.61
CA TYR A 366 -29.23 -15.06 8.20
C TYR A 366 -30.12 -16.14 7.60
N GLU A 367 -31.43 -15.90 7.55
CA GLU A 367 -32.44 -16.83 7.01
C GLU A 367 -32.23 -17.13 5.52
N LYS A 368 -31.70 -16.17 4.74
CA LYS A 368 -31.39 -16.38 3.31
C LYS A 368 -30.16 -17.25 3.05
N ARG A 369 -29.16 -17.24 3.95
CA ARG A 369 -27.87 -17.90 3.73
C ARG A 369 -27.78 -19.28 4.38
N VAL A 370 -28.49 -19.50 5.48
CA VAL A 370 -28.46 -20.75 6.22
C VAL A 370 -29.43 -21.75 5.61
N SER A 371 -28.97 -23.00 5.46
CA SER A 371 -29.82 -24.09 4.95
C SER A 371 -31.06 -24.28 5.84
N PRO A 372 -32.26 -24.48 5.26
CA PRO A 372 -33.48 -24.75 6.02
C PRO A 372 -33.33 -25.92 7.01
N THR A 373 -32.56 -26.95 6.63
CA THR A 373 -32.27 -28.12 7.47
C THR A 373 -31.59 -27.79 8.81
N VAL A 374 -30.82 -26.70 8.86
CA VAL A 374 -30.17 -26.21 10.09
C VAL A 374 -31.06 -25.20 10.80
N ALA A 375 -31.71 -24.30 10.05
CA ALA A 375 -32.57 -23.25 10.59
C ALA A 375 -33.77 -23.82 11.36
N ASP A 376 -34.34 -24.94 10.91
CA ASP A 376 -35.47 -25.61 11.56
C ASP A 376 -35.09 -26.30 12.88
N ARG A 377 -33.80 -26.57 13.10
CA ARG A 377 -33.30 -27.27 14.28
C ARG A 377 -32.82 -26.33 15.38
N ILE A 378 -32.02 -25.32 15.03
CA ILE A 378 -31.37 -24.41 15.99
C ILE A 378 -31.29 -22.99 15.39
N ASP A 379 -31.84 -22.02 16.11
CA ASP A 379 -31.71 -20.59 15.78
C ASP A 379 -30.40 -20.02 16.36
N TYR A 380 -29.27 -20.28 15.69
CA TYR A 380 -27.97 -19.73 16.10
C TYR A 380 -27.94 -18.19 16.10
N PHE A 381 -28.81 -17.54 15.31
CA PHE A 381 -28.88 -16.09 15.29
C PHE A 381 -29.48 -15.54 16.59
N HIS A 382 -30.52 -16.19 17.12
CA HIS A 382 -31.02 -15.87 18.45
C HIS A 382 -29.96 -16.06 19.54
N ASP A 383 -29.27 -17.20 19.53
CA ASP A 383 -28.23 -17.50 20.52
C ASP A 383 -27.13 -16.43 20.53
N GLU A 384 -26.68 -16.02 19.34
CA GLU A 384 -25.65 -14.99 19.20
C GLU A 384 -26.17 -13.60 19.59
N ILE A 385 -27.45 -13.26 19.33
CA ILE A 385 -28.08 -12.03 19.84
C ILE A 385 -28.04 -11.98 21.37
N VAL A 386 -28.45 -13.05 22.04
CA VAL A 386 -28.43 -13.12 23.50
C VAL A 386 -27.00 -13.04 24.01
N ARG A 387 -26.07 -13.78 23.40
CA ARG A 387 -24.66 -13.85 23.79
C ARG A 387 -23.92 -12.52 23.61
N ILE A 388 -24.09 -11.86 22.47
CA ILE A 388 -23.29 -10.70 22.07
C ILE A 388 -23.99 -9.38 22.41
N LEU A 389 -25.24 -9.21 22.02
CA LEU A 389 -26.00 -7.97 22.29
C LEU A 389 -26.54 -7.97 23.71
N GLY A 390 -27.09 -9.11 24.17
CA GLY A 390 -27.66 -9.25 25.50
C GLY A 390 -26.66 -9.57 26.62
N ASP A 391 -25.38 -9.73 26.31
CA ASP A 391 -24.33 -10.11 27.29
C ASP A 391 -24.62 -11.41 28.05
N ASN A 392 -25.25 -12.38 27.37
CA ASN A 392 -25.77 -13.63 27.91
C ASN A 392 -27.04 -13.50 28.77
N ASP A 393 -27.68 -12.32 28.82
CA ASP A 393 -28.97 -12.13 29.49
C ASP A 393 -30.09 -11.84 28.46
N PRO A 394 -31.03 -12.77 28.24
CA PRO A 394 -32.14 -12.57 27.30
C PRO A 394 -33.13 -11.50 27.76
N SER A 395 -33.16 -11.15 29.06
CA SER A 395 -34.07 -10.15 29.62
C SER A 395 -33.79 -8.74 29.10
N THR A 396 -32.58 -8.51 28.58
CA THR A 396 -32.14 -7.20 28.04
C THR A 396 -32.72 -6.89 26.66
N LEU A 397 -33.24 -7.89 25.94
CA LEU A 397 -33.77 -7.74 24.58
C LEU A 397 -35.10 -6.97 24.55
N GLY A 398 -35.81 -6.93 25.66
CA GLY A 398 -37.14 -6.32 25.79
C GLY A 398 -38.27 -7.27 25.41
N SER A 399 -39.48 -6.94 25.85
CA SER A 399 -40.68 -7.78 25.69
C SER A 399 -41.15 -7.94 24.24
N ASP A 400 -40.75 -7.02 23.36
CA ASP A 400 -41.17 -6.98 21.96
C ASP A 400 -40.30 -7.84 21.04
N TYR A 401 -39.22 -8.44 21.57
CA TYR A 401 -38.36 -9.34 20.82
C TYR A 401 -39.11 -10.64 20.50
N PRO A 402 -39.19 -11.07 19.22
CA PRO A 402 -40.03 -12.20 18.79
C PRO A 402 -39.56 -13.58 19.28
N GLY A 403 -38.41 -13.67 19.96
CA GLY A 403 -37.86 -14.94 20.43
C GLY A 403 -37.14 -15.74 19.34
N PRO A 404 -36.67 -16.96 19.65
CA PRO A 404 -36.13 -17.89 18.66
C PRO A 404 -37.22 -18.34 17.69
N ARG A 405 -36.89 -18.40 16.40
CA ARG A 405 -37.82 -18.85 15.33
C ARG A 405 -37.65 -20.33 15.00
N ILE A 406 -37.69 -21.19 16.02
CA ILE A 406 -37.70 -22.64 15.83
C ILE A 406 -39.17 -23.07 15.77
N GLU A 407 -39.61 -23.74 14.70
CA GLU A 407 -40.93 -24.39 14.68
C GLU A 407 -40.97 -25.42 15.82
N SER A 408 -41.82 -25.19 16.82
CA SER A 408 -42.08 -26.13 17.92
C SER A 408 -43.19 -27.11 17.56
#